data_AF-A0A967VEU1-F1
#
_entry.id   AF-A0A967VEU1-F1
#
_cell.length_a   1.000
_cell.length_b   1.000
_cell.length_c   1.000
_cell.angle_alpha   90.00
_cell.angle_beta   90.00
_cell.angle_gamma   90.00
#
_symmetry.space_group_name_H-M   'P 1'
#
loop_
_entity.id
_entity.type
_entity.pdbx_description
1 polymer ?
#
loop_
_entity_poly.entity_id
_entity_poly.type
_entity_poly.pdbx_seq_one_letter_code
_entity_poly.pdbx_strand_id
1 'polypeptide(L)' 'AIMGPCAGGAVYSPALTDFIFMVKNTSHMFITGPDVVKAVTGEDVTFEELGGAMTHNQTSGVAHMAANSEGDCLY' A
#
# COMPACT_ATOMS: atom_id res chain seq x y z
N ALA A 1 -9.61 -5.12 2.76
CA ALA A 1 -9.45 -3.67 2.58
C ALA A 1 -8.33 -3.17 3.48
N ILE A 2 -7.54 -2.20 3.03
CA ILE A 2 -6.37 -1.66 3.72
C ILE A 2 -6.62 -0.17 3.96
N MET A 3 -6.88 0.16 5.22
CA MET A 3 -7.26 1.51 5.67
C MET A 3 -6.16 2.15 6.53
N GLY A 4 -5.04 1.45 6.71
CA GLY A 4 -3.90 1.89 7.51
C GLY A 4 -2.58 1.27 6.99
N PRO A 5 -1.48 1.43 7.73
CA PRO A 5 -0.20 0.83 7.37
C PRO A 5 -0.24 -0.71 7.46
N CYS A 6 0.22 -1.39 6.41
CA CYS A 6 0.35 -2.84 6.33
C CYS A 6 1.76 -3.16 5.80
N ALA A 7 2.62 -3.70 6.67
CA ALA A 7 4.04 -3.87 6.35
C ALA A 7 4.53 -5.30 6.60
N GLY A 8 5.61 -5.70 5.91
CA GLY A 8 6.25 -6.99 6.11
C GLY A 8 5.34 -8.16 5.75
N GLY A 9 5.32 -9.20 6.59
CA GLY A 9 4.53 -10.41 6.33
C GLY A 9 3.01 -10.17 6.25
N ALA A 10 2.50 -9.08 6.84
CA ALA A 10 1.07 -8.78 6.86
C ALA A 10 0.50 -8.55 5.45
N VAL A 11 1.32 -8.13 4.49
CA VAL A 11 0.88 -7.83 3.11
C VAL A 11 0.56 -9.08 2.30
N TYR A 12 1.06 -10.25 2.71
CA TYR A 12 0.83 -11.50 1.97
C TYR A 12 -0.61 -11.98 2.07
N SER A 13 -1.27 -11.77 3.22
CA SER A 13 -2.67 -12.16 3.36
C SER A 13 -3.58 -11.38 2.39
N PRO A 14 -3.52 -10.03 2.31
CA PRO A 14 -4.20 -9.26 1.27
C PRO A 14 -3.85 -9.72 -0.15
N ALA A 15 -2.57 -9.99 -0.43
CA ALA A 15 -2.11 -10.42 -1.76
C ALA A 15 -2.70 -11.77 -2.23
N LEU A 16 -3.20 -12.59 -1.30
CA LEU A 16 -3.85 -13.87 -1.60
C LEU A 16 -5.39 -13.77 -1.70
N THR A 17 -5.97 -12.62 -1.37
CA THR A 17 -7.41 -12.38 -1.53
C THR A 17 -7.76 -11.98 -2.95
N ASP A 18 -9.03 -12.14 -3.32
CA ASP A 18 -9.50 -11.84 -4.68
C ASP A 18 -9.45 -10.33 -5.01
N PHE A 19 -9.70 -9.46 -4.01
CA PHE A 19 -9.77 -8.02 -4.21
C PHE A 19 -9.09 -7.25 -3.08
N ILE A 20 -8.29 -6.26 -3.46
CA ILE A 20 -7.59 -5.38 -2.53
C ILE A 20 -8.07 -3.95 -2.74
N PHE A 21 -8.78 -3.42 -1.74
CA PHE A 21 -9.21 -2.03 -1.65
C PHE A 21 -8.26 -1.27 -0.74
N MET A 22 -7.78 -0.09 -1.16
CA MET A 22 -6.90 0.78 -0.37
C MET A 22 -7.51 2.17 -0.23
N VAL A 23 -7.27 2.85 0.90
CA VAL A 23 -7.68 4.25 1.12
C VAL A 23 -6.51 5.19 0.86
N LYS A 24 -6.72 6.19 0.00
CA LYS A 24 -5.70 7.17 -0.37
C LYS A 24 -5.19 7.93 0.86
N ASN A 25 -3.89 8.23 0.88
CA ASN A 25 -3.17 9.01 1.90
C ASN A 25 -3.15 8.43 3.32
N THR A 26 -3.98 7.44 3.65
CA THR A 26 -4.04 6.84 5.00
C THR A 26 -3.54 5.41 5.03
N SER A 27 -3.42 4.75 3.88
CA SER A 27 -3.02 3.35 3.81
C SER A 27 -1.80 3.11 2.93
N HIS A 28 -0.93 2.20 3.37
CA HIS A 28 0.31 1.84 2.69
C HIS A 28 0.56 0.34 2.79
N MET A 29 1.08 -0.26 1.72
CA MET A 29 1.48 -1.67 1.65
C MET A 29 2.92 -1.81 1.14
N PHE A 30 3.77 -2.53 1.88
CA PHE A 30 5.11 -2.88 1.40
C PHE A 30 5.71 -4.02 2.21
N ILE A 31 6.60 -4.80 1.60
CA ILE A 31 7.33 -5.85 2.33
C ILE A 31 8.41 -5.21 3.21
N THR A 32 9.16 -4.25 2.66
CA THR A 32 10.26 -3.57 3.32
C THR A 32 9.99 -2.07 3.29
N GLY A 33 10.09 -1.40 4.44
CA GLY A 33 9.78 0.03 4.55
C GLY A 33 10.87 0.96 3.99
N PRO A 34 10.56 2.26 3.80
CA PRO A 34 11.46 3.23 3.17
C PRO A 34 12.83 3.36 3.84
N ASP A 35 12.88 3.33 5.18
CA ASP A 35 14.14 3.46 5.92
C ASP A 35 15.12 2.30 5.61
N VAL A 36 14.57 1.09 5.46
CA VAL A 36 15.38 -0.09 5.13
C VAL A 36 15.78 -0.08 3.66
N VAL A 37 14.88 0.38 2.76
CA VAL A 37 15.22 0.62 1.35
C VAL A 37 16.40 1.59 1.27
N LYS A 38 16.31 2.75 1.93
CA LYS A 38 17.39 3.74 1.96
C LYS A 38 18.70 3.18 2.53
N ALA A 39 18.64 2.44 3.64
CA ALA A 39 19.84 1.88 4.26
C ALA A 39 20.57 0.84 3.38
N VAL A 40 19.83 0.12 2.52
CA VAL A 40 20.37 -0.99 1.72
C VAL A 40 20.69 -0.58 0.29
N THR A 41 19.85 0.24 -0.34
CA THR A 41 19.98 0.64 -1.76
C THR A 41 20.47 2.07 -1.92
N GLY A 42 20.33 2.93 -0.90
CA GLY A 42 20.61 4.35 -0.98
C GLY A 42 19.50 5.17 -1.63
N GLU A 43 18.37 4.57 -2.00
CA GLU A 43 17.23 5.26 -2.61
C GLU A 43 16.41 6.01 -1.54
N ASP A 44 16.16 7.30 -1.79
CA ASP A 44 15.24 8.11 -0.99
C ASP A 44 13.84 8.02 -1.61
N VAL A 45 12.95 7.28 -0.94
CA VAL A 45 11.55 7.08 -1.35
C VAL A 45 10.62 7.37 -0.18
N THR A 46 9.45 7.94 -0.44
CA THR A 46 8.43 8.17 0.58
C THR A 46 7.52 6.95 0.79
N PHE A 47 6.75 6.92 1.89
CA PHE A 47 5.75 5.86 2.12
C PHE A 47 4.68 5.81 1.01
N GLU A 48 4.24 6.98 0.51
CA GLU A 48 3.23 7.06 -0.54
C GLU A 48 3.80 6.57 -1.88
N GLU A 49 5.02 6.97 -2.25
CA GLU A 49 5.67 6.50 -3.47
C GLU A 49 5.96 5.00 -3.42
N LEU A 50 6.42 4.49 -2.28
CA LEU A 50 6.81 3.09 -2.13
C LEU A 50 5.61 2.14 -2.14
N GLY A 51 4.51 2.52 -1.48
CA GLY A 51 3.42 1.58 -1.20
C GLY A 51 2.07 2.23 -0.97
N GLY A 52 1.88 3.49 -1.37
CA GLY A 52 0.59 4.17 -1.27
C GLY A 52 -0.49 3.53 -2.13
N ALA A 53 -1.74 3.90 -1.84
CA ALA A 53 -2.91 3.38 -2.56
C ALA A 53 -2.82 3.64 -4.07
N MET A 54 -2.27 4.80 -4.48
CA MET A 54 -2.14 5.17 -5.90
C MET A 54 -1.02 4.40 -6.59
N THR A 55 0.12 4.19 -5.93
CA THR A 55 1.21 3.34 -6.46
C THR A 55 0.70 1.93 -6.75
N HIS A 56 -0.06 1.35 -5.83
CA HIS A 56 -0.61 0.02 -6.03
C HIS A 56 -1.74 -0.05 -7.03
N ASN A 57 -2.48 1.05 -7.25
CA ASN A 57 -3.57 1.09 -8.21
C ASN A 57 -3.10 1.38 -9.65
N GLN A 58 -2.07 2.21 -9.82
CA GLN A 58 -1.61 2.66 -11.15
C GLN A 58 -0.33 1.99 -11.63
N THR A 59 0.60 1.67 -10.73
CA THR A 59 1.93 1.18 -11.10
C THR A 59 2.05 -0.33 -10.92
N SER A 60 1.76 -0.85 -9.73
CA SER A 60 1.95 -2.28 -9.45
C SER A 60 0.73 -3.15 -9.79
N GLY A 61 -0.46 -2.55 -9.94
CA GLY A 61 -1.71 -3.27 -10.20
C GLY A 61 -2.20 -4.17 -9.05
N VAL A 62 -1.70 -3.96 -7.83
CA VAL A 62 -2.07 -4.75 -6.64
C VAL A 62 -3.41 -4.27 -6.06
N ALA A 63 -3.63 -2.95 -6.00
CA ALA A 63 -4.86 -2.37 -5.48
C ALA A 63 -5.90 -2.27 -6.60
N HIS A 64 -7.00 -2.99 -6.43
CA HIS A 64 -8.11 -3.03 -7.39
C HIS A 64 -8.93 -1.73 -7.37
N MET A 65 -8.89 -1.01 -6.24
CA MET A 65 -9.53 0.30 -6.08
C MET A 65 -8.78 1.13 -5.05
N ALA A 66 -8.67 2.43 -5.33
CA ALA A 66 -8.17 3.44 -4.41
C ALA A 66 -9.33 4.37 -3.99
N ALA A 67 -9.89 4.12 -2.80
CA ALA A 67 -10.99 4.90 -2.22
C ALA A 67 -10.49 6.23 -1.64
N ASN A 68 -11.33 7.25 -1.64
CA ASN A 68 -10.96 8.59 -1.13
C ASN A 68 -11.10 8.71 0.39
N SER A 69 -11.82 7.80 1.04
CA SER A 69 -12.00 7.74 2.49
C SER A 69 -12.33 6.31 2.93
N GLU A 70 -12.31 6.04 4.24
CA GLU A 70 -12.74 4.75 4.78
C GLU A 70 -14.22 4.47 4.50
N GLY A 71 -15.08 5.50 4.55
CA GLY A 71 -16.50 5.39 4.22
C GLY A 71 -16.72 4.97 2.77
N ASP A 72 -16.08 5.66 1.82
CA ASP A 72 -16.07 5.34 0.37
C ASP A 72 -15.46 3.96 0.07
N CYS A 73 -14.65 3.42 0.97
CA CYS A 73 -14.08 2.08 0.83
C CYS A 73 -15.03 0.97 1.30
N LEU A 74 -15.98 1.28 2.19
CA LEU A 74 -16.87 0.30 2.84
C LEU A 74 -18.29 0.31 2.27
N TYR A 75 -18.76 1.46 1.77
CA TYR A 75 -20.13 1.71 1.37
C TYR A 75 -20.17 2.29 -0.05
#